data_AF-A0A9P0B5M9-F1
#
_entry.id   AF-A0A9P0B5M9-F1
#
_cell.length_a   1.000
_cell.length_b   1.000
_cell.length_c   1.000
_cell.angle_alpha   90.00
_cell.angle_beta   90.00
_cell.angle_gamma   90.00
#
_symmetry.space_group_name_H-M   'P 1'
#
loop_
_entity.id
_entity.type
_entity.pdbx_description
1 polymer ?
#
loop_
_entity_poly.entity_id
_entity_poly.type
_entity_poly.pdbx_seq_one_letter_code
_entity_poly.pdbx_strand_id
1 'polypeptide(L)'
;MSTPECNEDVIFEQLVNIRITTPESVIRMGLLDGQALCSKLMTSLGFLKEYLANCRLPPTNLYARLINGLKTLDKMLCYDADYFQKFELFYYCIHELDKEFEICAGPPDWNEEHNHKKVCKTYKKMVDCYFIKVATVCSLEGAKVFKKLIVGVINDIINCPCDVSHDPEVKNPMPEQYIRKNVGEELFSGVKTTRLFMSKLFIIFTSLHVIYLVYSAIPI
;
A
#
# COMPACT_ATOMS: atom_id res chain seq x y z
N MET A 1 34.66 16.21 -1.68
CA MET A 1 34.19 15.74 -3.00
C MET A 1 32.67 15.80 -3.00
N SER A 2 32.06 16.53 -3.93
CA SER A 2 30.60 16.52 -4.10
C SER A 2 30.16 15.16 -4.65
N THR A 3 29.11 14.57 -4.08
CA THR A 3 28.47 13.38 -4.66
C THR A 3 27.97 13.70 -6.07
N PRO A 4 28.20 12.82 -7.05
CA PRO A 4 27.75 13.04 -8.43
C PRO A 4 26.22 13.01 -8.52
N GLU A 5 25.65 13.59 -9.57
CA GLU A 5 24.22 13.46 -9.86
C GLU A 5 23.89 12.02 -10.29
N CYS A 6 22.70 11.54 -9.90
CA CYS A 6 22.27 10.19 -10.25
C CYS A 6 22.01 10.05 -11.76
N ASN A 7 22.25 8.86 -12.30
CA ASN A 7 21.72 8.51 -13.61
C ASN A 7 20.21 8.23 -13.47
N GLU A 8 19.40 9.14 -13.98
CA GLU A 8 17.94 9.06 -13.89
C GLU A 8 17.36 7.85 -14.65
N ASP A 9 18.04 7.35 -15.68
CA ASP A 9 17.59 6.18 -16.44
C ASP A 9 17.52 4.92 -15.57
N VAL A 10 18.49 4.73 -14.67
CA VAL A 10 18.54 3.59 -13.74
C VAL A 10 17.36 3.65 -12.76
N ILE A 11 17.01 4.85 -12.31
CA ILE A 11 15.88 5.06 -11.40
C ILE A 11 14.57 4.82 -12.15
N PHE A 12 14.45 5.37 -13.35
CA PHE A 12 13.28 5.21 -14.21
C PHE A 12 13.02 3.75 -14.57
N GLU A 13 14.04 3.00 -14.98
CA GLU A 13 13.94 1.56 -15.28
C GLU A 13 13.41 0.78 -14.08
N GLN A 14 13.93 1.06 -12.88
CA GLN A 14 13.46 0.41 -11.67
C GLN A 14 12.01 0.75 -11.35
N LEU A 15 11.60 2.02 -11.48
CA LEU A 15 10.23 2.45 -11.25
C LEU A 15 9.26 1.84 -12.27
N VAL A 16 9.63 1.78 -13.55
CA VAL A 16 8.83 1.13 -14.62
C VAL A 16 8.69 -0.37 -14.37
N ASN A 17 9.75 -1.06 -13.92
CA ASN A 17 9.71 -2.48 -13.58
C ASN A 17 8.63 -2.79 -12.52
N ILE A 18 8.42 -1.85 -11.58
CA ILE A 18 7.35 -1.96 -10.59
C ILE A 18 6.03 -1.28 -10.97
N ARG A 19 5.94 -0.73 -12.19
CA ARG A 19 4.79 0.00 -12.76
C ARG A 19 4.46 1.28 -12.01
N ILE A 20 5.49 2.00 -11.57
CA ILE A 20 5.37 3.29 -10.90
C ILE A 20 5.79 4.40 -11.86
N THR A 21 4.81 5.11 -12.42
CA THR A 21 5.06 6.23 -13.33
C THR A 21 4.25 7.47 -12.98
N THR A 22 3.20 7.33 -12.16
CA THR A 22 2.33 8.45 -11.75
C THR A 22 1.91 8.32 -10.29
N PRO A 23 1.35 9.37 -9.66
CA PRO A 23 0.79 9.26 -8.31
C PRO A 23 -0.27 8.15 -8.18
N GLU A 24 -1.13 8.00 -9.19
CA GLU A 24 -2.18 6.98 -9.25
C GLU A 24 -1.61 5.57 -9.25
N SER A 25 -0.50 5.35 -9.95
CA SER A 25 0.11 4.02 -10.02
C SER A 25 0.74 3.61 -8.68
N VAL A 26 1.18 4.58 -7.85
CA VAL A 26 1.58 4.33 -6.45
C VAL A 26 0.38 3.92 -5.60
N ILE A 27 -0.76 4.62 -5.71
CA ILE A 27 -1.99 4.25 -5.00
C ILE A 27 -2.43 2.84 -5.39
N ARG A 28 -2.43 2.55 -6.69
CA ARG A 28 -2.82 1.25 -7.25
C ARG A 28 -1.91 0.11 -6.78
N MET A 29 -0.63 0.38 -6.55
CA MET A 29 0.28 -0.60 -5.95
C MET A 29 -0.22 -1.03 -4.56
N GLY A 30 -0.81 -0.13 -3.77
CA GLY A 30 -1.42 -0.45 -2.48
C GLY A 30 -2.63 -1.40 -2.53
N LEU A 31 -3.13 -1.71 -3.73
CA LEU A 31 -4.22 -2.67 -3.94
C LEU A 31 -3.70 -4.09 -4.26
N LEU A 32 -2.39 -4.32 -4.24
CA LEU A 32 -1.81 -5.66 -4.26
C LEU A 32 -2.05 -6.36 -2.92
N ASP A 33 -2.07 -7.69 -2.95
CA ASP A 33 -2.08 -8.52 -1.74
C ASP A 33 -0.93 -8.13 -0.80
N GLY A 34 -1.18 -8.09 0.51
CA GLY A 34 -0.23 -7.54 1.49
C GLY A 34 1.16 -8.17 1.45
N GLN A 35 1.25 -9.49 1.28
CA GLN A 35 2.55 -10.16 1.19
C GLN A 35 3.26 -9.82 -0.13
N ALA A 36 2.53 -9.83 -1.24
CA ALA A 36 3.06 -9.48 -2.55
C ALA A 36 3.51 -8.02 -2.61
N LEU A 37 2.74 -7.11 -2.03
CA LEU A 37 3.02 -5.68 -1.91
C LEU A 37 4.34 -5.45 -1.15
N CYS A 38 4.43 -5.94 0.09
CA CYS A 38 5.56 -5.66 0.96
C CYS A 38 6.86 -6.30 0.44
N SER A 39 6.77 -7.50 -0.14
CA SER A 39 7.93 -8.13 -0.81
C SER A 39 8.45 -7.29 -1.98
N LYS A 40 7.53 -6.76 -2.81
CA LYS A 40 7.88 -5.93 -3.97
C LYS A 40 8.45 -4.57 -3.56
N LEU A 41 7.88 -3.94 -2.54
CA LEU A 41 8.36 -2.67 -1.98
C LEU A 41 9.74 -2.83 -1.34
N MET A 42 9.92 -3.83 -0.48
CA MET A 42 11.21 -4.12 0.16
C MET A 42 12.33 -4.30 -0.86
N THR A 43 12.09 -5.10 -1.91
CA THR A 43 13.09 -5.33 -2.97
C THR A 43 13.42 -4.04 -3.71
N SER A 44 12.40 -3.27 -4.09
CA SER A 44 12.58 -2.08 -4.94
C SER A 44 13.15 -0.89 -4.19
N LEU A 45 12.65 -0.62 -2.98
CA LEU A 45 13.17 0.43 -2.11
C LEU A 45 14.57 0.07 -1.58
N GLY A 46 14.88 -1.21 -1.40
CA GLY A 46 16.22 -1.70 -1.10
C GLY A 46 17.23 -1.33 -2.19
N PHE A 47 16.93 -1.71 -3.44
CA PHE A 47 17.75 -1.33 -4.60
C PHE A 47 17.94 0.19 -4.71
N LEU A 48 16.83 0.95 -4.66
CA LEU A 48 16.89 2.40 -4.80
C LEU A 48 17.69 3.06 -3.67
N LYS A 49 17.58 2.54 -2.44
CA LYS A 49 18.37 3.03 -1.30
C LYS A 49 19.87 2.81 -1.52
N GLU A 50 20.26 1.63 -1.98
CA GLU A 50 21.67 1.33 -2.27
C GLU A 50 22.20 2.19 -3.42
N TYR A 51 21.41 2.36 -4.49
CA TYR A 51 21.78 3.19 -5.62
C TYR A 51 21.94 4.67 -5.23
N LEU A 52 20.95 5.24 -4.54
CA LEU A 52 20.94 6.63 -4.08
C LEU A 52 21.97 6.93 -2.98
N ALA A 53 22.60 5.92 -2.37
CA ALA A 53 23.69 6.15 -1.41
C ALA A 53 24.96 6.73 -2.08
N ASN A 54 25.10 6.54 -3.40
CA ASN A 54 26.31 6.89 -4.15
C ASN A 54 26.14 8.12 -5.05
N CYS A 55 24.95 8.70 -5.12
CA CYS A 55 24.63 9.82 -6.00
C CYS A 55 23.59 10.76 -5.36
N ARG A 56 23.41 11.94 -5.93
CA ARG A 56 22.44 12.94 -5.46
C ARG A 56 21.28 13.04 -6.43
N LEU A 57 20.07 12.79 -5.95
CA LEU A 57 18.81 13.07 -6.66
C LEU A 57 18.12 14.28 -6.01
N PRO A 58 17.87 15.38 -6.73
CA PRO A 58 17.21 16.56 -6.17
C PRO A 58 15.79 16.22 -5.66
N PRO A 59 15.35 16.76 -4.51
CA PRO A 59 14.01 16.48 -3.98
C PRO A 59 12.87 17.03 -4.85
N THR A 60 13.17 18.00 -5.73
CA THR A 60 12.22 18.53 -6.72
C THR A 60 12.03 17.59 -7.91
N ASN A 61 12.93 16.64 -8.13
CA ASN A 61 12.83 15.66 -9.22
C ASN A 61 11.59 14.77 -9.03
N LEU A 62 10.89 14.48 -10.13
CA LEU A 62 9.68 13.64 -10.12
C LEU A 62 9.93 12.26 -9.48
N TYR A 63 11.02 11.59 -9.85
CA TYR A 63 11.35 10.27 -9.34
C TYR A 63 11.64 10.30 -7.84
N ALA A 64 12.29 11.34 -7.33
CA ALA A 64 12.49 11.50 -5.88
C ALA A 64 11.15 11.55 -5.14
N ARG A 65 10.18 12.30 -5.70
CA ARG A 65 8.83 12.45 -5.16
C ARG A 65 8.03 11.15 -5.24
N LEU A 66 8.08 10.42 -6.36
CA LEU A 66 7.46 9.08 -6.50
C LEU A 66 8.04 8.07 -5.51
N ILE A 67 9.37 8.08 -5.31
CA ILE A 67 10.05 7.24 -4.32
C ILE A 67 9.59 7.56 -2.90
N ASN A 68 9.38 8.84 -2.57
CA ASN A 68 8.83 9.22 -1.26
C ASN A 68 7.39 8.72 -1.09
N GLY A 69 6.56 8.82 -2.13
CA GLY A 69 5.22 8.20 -2.14
C GLY A 69 5.27 6.69 -1.88
N LEU A 70 6.22 5.97 -2.49
CA LEU A 70 6.43 4.54 -2.23
C LEU A 70 6.89 4.24 -0.80
N LYS A 71 7.79 5.05 -0.24
CA LYS A 71 8.21 4.91 1.17
C LYS A 71 7.04 5.11 2.12
N THR A 72 6.14 6.03 1.81
CA THR A 72 4.94 6.25 2.64
C THR A 72 3.94 5.11 2.49
N LEU A 73 3.76 4.58 1.28
CA LEU A 73 2.98 3.36 1.05
C LEU A 73 3.54 2.18 1.86
N ASP A 74 4.84 1.94 1.77
CA ASP A 74 5.58 0.90 2.49
C ASP A 74 5.42 1.05 4.01
N LYS A 75 5.65 2.27 4.53
CA LYS A 75 5.45 2.56 5.95
C LYS A 75 4.03 2.25 6.41
N MET A 76 3.02 2.70 5.68
CA MET A 76 1.63 2.57 6.09
C MET A 76 1.12 1.12 6.00
N LEU A 77 1.48 0.39 4.95
CA LEU A 77 0.91 -0.94 4.70
C LEU A 77 1.79 -2.10 5.17
N CYS A 78 3.09 -1.89 5.40
CA CYS A 78 4.01 -2.96 5.80
C CYS A 78 4.55 -2.82 7.22
N TYR A 79 4.57 -1.62 7.80
CA TYR A 79 5.18 -1.36 9.11
C TYR A 79 4.24 -0.74 10.15
N ASP A 80 3.20 0.00 9.73
CA ASP A 80 2.17 0.53 10.62
C ASP A 80 1.07 -0.52 10.84
N ALA A 81 1.25 -1.37 11.84
CA ALA A 81 0.31 -2.45 12.16
C ALA A 81 -1.10 -1.94 12.47
N ASP A 82 -1.23 -0.79 13.14
CA ASP A 82 -2.52 -0.22 13.52
C ASP A 82 -3.29 0.30 12.29
N TYR A 83 -2.58 0.90 11.35
CA TYR A 83 -3.18 1.32 10.09
C TYR A 83 -3.50 0.11 9.20
N PHE A 84 -2.57 -0.83 9.05
CA PHE A 84 -2.75 -2.03 8.22
C PHE A 84 -3.97 -2.83 8.66
N GLN A 85 -4.15 -3.08 9.96
CA GLN A 85 -5.33 -3.78 10.47
C GLN A 85 -6.65 -3.10 10.08
N LYS A 86 -6.69 -1.76 10.08
CA LYS A 86 -7.90 -1.03 9.64
C LYS A 86 -8.12 -1.11 8.15
N PHE A 87 -7.04 -1.06 7.37
CA PHE A 87 -7.09 -1.16 5.92
C PHE A 87 -7.51 -2.56 5.45
N GLU A 88 -6.98 -3.61 6.08
CA GLU A 88 -7.25 -5.01 5.78
C GLU A 88 -8.74 -5.36 5.86
N LEU A 89 -9.47 -4.78 6.83
CA LEU A 89 -10.93 -4.97 6.98
C LEU A 89 -11.73 -4.56 5.73
N PHE A 90 -11.20 -3.62 4.94
CA PHE A 90 -11.85 -3.12 3.73
C PHE A 90 -11.11 -3.51 2.45
N TYR A 91 -9.97 -4.22 2.56
CA TYR A 91 -9.07 -4.50 1.45
C TYR A 91 -9.79 -5.19 0.29
N TYR A 92 -10.50 -6.29 0.54
CA TYR A 92 -11.17 -7.05 -0.52
C TYR A 92 -12.19 -6.18 -1.28
N CYS A 93 -13.00 -5.42 -0.56
CA CYS A 93 -13.98 -4.53 -1.19
C CYS A 93 -13.32 -3.41 -1.98
N ILE A 94 -12.28 -2.77 -1.44
CA ILE A 94 -11.56 -1.70 -2.14
C ILE A 94 -10.83 -2.26 -3.37
N HIS A 95 -10.27 -3.47 -3.27
CA HIS A 95 -9.60 -4.15 -4.37
C HIS A 95 -10.53 -4.42 -5.56
N GLU A 96 -11.79 -4.79 -5.31
CA GLU A 96 -12.80 -4.97 -6.37
C GLU A 96 -13.06 -3.69 -7.18
N LEU A 97 -12.76 -2.51 -6.61
CA LEU A 97 -12.91 -1.22 -7.27
C LEU A 97 -11.68 -0.80 -8.11
N ASP A 98 -10.63 -1.62 -8.24
CA ASP A 98 -9.40 -1.26 -8.96
C ASP A 98 -9.67 -0.69 -10.35
N LYS A 99 -10.53 -1.36 -11.14
CA LYS A 99 -10.92 -0.89 -12.48
C LYS A 99 -11.79 0.36 -12.44
N GLU A 100 -12.66 0.46 -11.44
CA GLU A 100 -13.53 1.61 -11.24
C GLU A 100 -12.76 2.88 -10.87
N PHE A 101 -11.52 2.74 -10.40
CA PHE A 101 -10.66 3.87 -10.07
C PHE A 101 -9.99 4.53 -11.27
N GLU A 102 -9.98 3.91 -12.44
CA GLU A 102 -9.41 4.51 -13.66
C GLU A 102 -10.09 5.84 -14.01
N ILE A 103 -11.39 5.98 -13.76
CA ILE A 103 -12.12 7.24 -14.01
C ILE A 103 -11.78 8.35 -13.00
N CYS A 104 -11.14 8.01 -11.88
CA CYS A 104 -10.72 8.97 -10.86
C CYS A 104 -9.32 9.53 -11.11
N ALA A 105 -8.60 9.05 -12.13
CA ALA A 105 -7.26 9.50 -12.45
C ALA A 105 -7.23 10.99 -12.83
N GLY A 106 -6.15 11.68 -12.47
CA GLY A 106 -5.89 13.03 -12.95
C GLY A 106 -5.56 13.03 -14.46
N PRO A 107 -5.57 14.21 -15.11
CA PRO A 107 -5.00 14.33 -16.44
C PRO A 107 -3.49 13.99 -16.40
N PRO A 108 -2.87 13.59 -17.52
CA PRO A 108 -1.44 13.32 -17.57
C PRO A 108 -0.61 14.47 -16.96
N ASP A 109 0.41 14.10 -16.19
CA ASP A 109 1.41 15.00 -15.58
C ASP A 109 0.84 16.10 -14.68
N TRP A 110 -0.40 15.94 -14.18
CA TRP A 110 -1.07 16.95 -13.36
C TRP A 110 -0.29 17.36 -12.09
N ASN A 111 0.55 16.46 -11.56
CA ASN A 111 1.38 16.64 -10.37
C ASN A 111 2.68 17.41 -10.65
N GLU A 112 2.96 17.70 -11.91
CA GLU A 112 4.09 18.52 -12.37
C GLU A 112 3.65 19.93 -12.80
N GLU A 113 2.35 20.21 -12.76
CA GLU A 113 1.84 21.51 -13.15
C GLU A 113 2.38 22.65 -12.26
N HIS A 114 2.86 23.71 -12.91
CA HIS A 114 3.41 24.87 -12.21
C HIS A 114 2.33 25.67 -11.45
N ASN A 115 1.07 25.56 -11.88
CA ASN A 115 -0.03 26.25 -11.22
C ASN A 115 -0.57 25.41 -10.05
N HIS A 116 -0.12 25.74 -8.83
CA HIS A 116 -0.54 25.04 -7.60
C HIS A 116 -2.06 24.99 -7.42
N LYS A 117 -2.82 26.01 -7.87
CA LYS A 117 -4.29 25.98 -7.78
C LYS A 117 -4.88 24.89 -8.68
N LYS A 118 -4.28 24.64 -9.85
CA LYS A 118 -4.67 23.52 -10.72
C LYS A 118 -4.32 22.18 -10.08
N VAL A 119 -3.10 22.03 -9.56
CA VAL A 119 -2.64 20.82 -8.86
C VAL A 119 -3.60 20.47 -7.72
N CYS A 120 -3.88 21.40 -6.81
CA CYS A 120 -4.76 21.15 -5.67
C CYS A 120 -6.21 20.88 -6.09
N LYS A 121 -6.71 21.54 -7.14
CA LYS A 121 -8.05 21.28 -7.68
C LYS A 121 -8.15 19.87 -8.26
N THR A 122 -7.16 19.42 -9.01
CA THR A 122 -7.11 18.05 -9.53
C THR A 122 -7.00 17.04 -8.41
N TYR A 123 -6.05 17.24 -7.49
CA TYR A 123 -5.86 16.37 -6.34
C TYR A 123 -7.14 16.19 -5.51
N LYS A 124 -7.82 17.31 -5.18
CA LYS A 124 -9.10 17.25 -4.47
C LYS A 124 -10.14 16.44 -5.25
N LYS A 125 -10.30 16.68 -6.55
CA LYS A 125 -11.25 15.94 -7.38
C LYS A 125 -10.96 14.44 -7.39
N MET A 126 -9.69 14.05 -7.49
CA MET A 126 -9.28 12.65 -7.45
C MET A 126 -9.66 12.02 -6.11
N VAL A 127 -9.22 12.62 -4.99
CA VAL A 127 -9.51 12.14 -3.63
C VAL A 127 -11.01 12.02 -3.39
N ASP A 128 -11.79 13.04 -3.78
CA ASP A 128 -13.24 13.04 -3.63
C ASP A 128 -13.88 11.90 -4.47
N CYS A 129 -13.38 11.65 -5.69
CA CYS A 129 -13.84 10.56 -6.54
C CYS A 129 -13.59 9.18 -5.91
N TYR A 130 -12.36 8.93 -5.42
CA TYR A 130 -12.03 7.71 -4.70
C TYR A 130 -12.92 7.53 -3.46
N PHE A 131 -13.07 8.60 -2.67
CA PHE A 131 -13.88 8.57 -1.45
C PHE A 131 -15.33 8.21 -1.75
N ILE A 132 -15.95 8.86 -2.73
CA ILE A 132 -17.36 8.61 -3.10
C ILE A 132 -17.54 7.16 -3.56
N LYS A 133 -16.65 6.63 -4.41
CA LYS A 133 -16.74 5.24 -4.88
C LYS A 133 -16.64 4.25 -3.74
N VAL A 134 -15.61 4.39 -2.89
CA VAL A 134 -15.43 3.48 -1.74
C VAL A 134 -16.58 3.63 -0.76
N ALA A 135 -17.08 4.84 -0.49
CA ALA A 135 -18.19 5.05 0.43
C ALA A 135 -19.49 4.40 -0.07
N THR A 136 -19.69 4.39 -1.38
CA THR A 136 -20.90 3.83 -2.02
C THR A 136 -20.90 2.30 -2.02
N VAL A 137 -19.73 1.66 -2.05
CA VAL A 137 -19.60 0.20 -2.18
C VAL A 137 -19.11 -0.47 -0.89
N CYS A 138 -18.15 0.13 -0.19
CA CYS A 138 -17.43 -0.47 0.92
C CYS A 138 -17.70 0.14 2.30
N SER A 139 -18.44 1.25 2.39
CA SER A 139 -18.77 2.06 3.59
C SER A 139 -17.99 3.37 3.74
N LEU A 140 -18.56 4.30 4.51
CA LEU A 140 -17.92 5.57 4.87
C LEU A 140 -16.62 5.36 5.67
N GLU A 141 -16.58 4.37 6.56
CA GLU A 141 -15.38 4.05 7.33
C GLU A 141 -14.24 3.58 6.39
N GLY A 142 -14.53 2.66 5.48
CA GLY A 142 -13.59 2.22 4.45
C GLY A 142 -13.10 3.36 3.56
N ALA A 143 -14.00 4.28 3.19
CA ALA A 143 -13.64 5.47 2.41
C ALA A 143 -12.67 6.40 3.14
N LYS A 144 -12.87 6.60 4.45
CA LYS A 144 -11.96 7.40 5.28
C LYS A 144 -10.59 6.73 5.44
N VAL A 145 -10.58 5.42 5.66
CA VAL A 145 -9.34 4.64 5.74
C VAL A 145 -8.58 4.76 4.42
N PHE A 146 -9.23 4.52 3.28
CA PHE A 146 -8.56 4.61 1.97
C PHE A 146 -8.12 6.03 1.62
N LYS A 147 -8.95 7.04 1.92
CA LYS A 147 -8.56 8.44 1.75
C LYS A 147 -7.31 8.78 2.56
N LYS A 148 -7.16 8.25 3.78
CA LYS A 148 -5.93 8.45 4.57
C LYS A 148 -4.70 7.90 3.84
N LEU A 149 -4.79 6.73 3.19
CA LEU A 149 -3.71 6.19 2.34
C LEU A 149 -3.36 7.14 1.20
N ILE A 150 -4.36 7.50 0.40
CA ILE A 150 -4.19 8.36 -0.78
C ILE A 150 -3.59 9.69 -0.38
N VAL A 151 -4.09 10.28 0.71
CA VAL A 151 -3.62 11.57 1.20
C VAL A 151 -2.17 11.49 1.67
N GLY A 152 -1.81 10.46 2.44
CA GLY A 152 -0.43 10.24 2.85
C GLY A 152 0.52 10.11 1.65
N VAL A 153 0.17 9.24 0.70
CA VAL A 153 0.99 8.98 -0.49
C VAL A 153 1.12 10.21 -1.39
N ILE A 154 0.01 10.84 -1.78
CA ILE A 154 0.05 11.94 -2.75
C ILE A 154 0.74 13.18 -2.17
N ASN A 155 0.58 13.46 -0.87
CA ASN A 155 1.24 14.60 -0.22
C ASN A 155 2.76 14.54 -0.33
N ASP A 156 3.35 13.34 -0.38
CA ASP A 156 4.79 13.15 -0.56
C ASP A 156 5.24 13.18 -2.03
N ILE A 157 4.29 13.19 -2.98
CA ILE A 157 4.54 13.20 -4.42
C ILE A 157 4.37 14.59 -5.05
N ILE A 158 3.39 15.37 -4.58
CA ILE A 158 3.11 16.70 -5.15
C ILE A 158 4.18 17.72 -4.76
N ASN A 159 4.36 18.75 -5.60
CA ASN A 159 5.35 19.81 -5.38
C ASN A 159 4.82 20.99 -4.53
N CYS A 160 3.56 20.95 -4.10
CA CYS A 160 2.93 22.02 -3.35
C CYS A 160 1.95 21.46 -2.31
N PRO A 161 1.82 22.09 -1.13
CA PRO A 161 0.85 21.67 -0.14
C PRO A 161 -0.59 21.98 -0.61
N CYS A 162 -1.50 21.02 -0.41
CA CYS A 162 -2.90 21.15 -0.74
C CYS A 162 -3.78 20.70 0.43
N ASP A 163 -4.85 21.44 0.72
CA ASP A 163 -5.84 21.02 1.71
C ASP A 163 -6.94 20.18 1.04
N VAL A 164 -6.95 18.89 1.35
CA VAL A 164 -7.98 17.92 0.94
C VAL A 164 -8.64 17.24 2.15
N SER A 165 -8.55 17.87 3.32
CA SER A 165 -9.04 17.31 4.59
C SER A 165 -10.55 17.04 4.57
N HIS A 166 -11.33 17.92 3.96
CA HIS A 166 -12.79 17.84 3.92
C HIS A 166 -13.27 16.64 3.09
N ASP A 167 -14.07 15.78 3.72
CA ASP A 167 -14.77 14.67 3.05
C ASP A 167 -15.92 15.21 2.18
N PRO A 168 -16.10 14.71 0.95
CA PRO A 168 -17.27 15.06 0.15
C PRO A 168 -18.54 14.45 0.76
N GLU A 169 -19.69 15.08 0.51
CA GLU A 169 -20.98 14.48 0.83
C GLU A 169 -21.24 13.27 -0.07
N VAL A 170 -21.63 12.15 0.53
CA VAL A 170 -21.96 10.90 -0.19
C VAL A 170 -23.44 10.61 0.02
N LYS A 171 -24.20 10.55 -1.07
CA LYS A 171 -25.61 10.15 -1.04
C LYS A 171 -25.70 8.63 -0.96
N ASN A 172 -26.51 8.12 -0.03
CA ASN A 172 -26.77 6.68 0.14
C ASN A 172 -25.48 5.84 0.27
N PRO A 173 -24.60 6.11 1.26
CA PRO A 173 -23.42 5.30 1.48
C PRO A 173 -23.79 3.85 1.84
N MET A 174 -22.90 2.91 1.55
CA MET A 174 -23.06 1.51 1.96
C MET A 174 -23.13 1.44 3.51
N PRO A 175 -24.18 0.83 4.09
CA PRO A 175 -24.29 0.75 5.54
C PRO A 175 -23.20 -0.15 6.15
N GLU A 176 -22.53 0.32 7.20
CA GLU A 176 -21.39 -0.36 7.84
C GLU A 176 -21.69 -1.79 8.31
N GLN A 177 -22.94 -2.06 8.69
CA GLN A 177 -23.39 -3.36 9.18
C GLN A 177 -23.19 -4.52 8.18
N TYR A 178 -23.19 -4.25 6.87
CA TYR A 178 -23.01 -5.29 5.85
C TYR A 178 -21.55 -5.74 5.73
N ILE A 179 -20.60 -4.85 6.00
CA ILE A 179 -19.17 -5.15 5.94
C ILE A 179 -18.74 -5.96 7.16
N ARG A 180 -19.17 -5.55 8.36
CA ARG A 180 -18.82 -6.24 9.61
C ARG A 180 -19.39 -7.66 9.68
N LYS A 181 -20.55 -7.91 9.06
CA LYS A 181 -21.15 -9.24 8.99
C LYS A 181 -20.31 -10.20 8.13
N ASN A 182 -19.80 -9.73 7.00
CA ASN A 182 -18.96 -10.52 6.09
C ASN A 182 -17.56 -10.78 6.69
N VAL A 183 -16.96 -9.78 7.36
CA VAL A 183 -15.69 -9.95 8.09
C VAL A 183 -15.84 -10.95 9.24
N GLY A 184 -16.97 -10.94 9.95
CA GLY A 184 -17.30 -11.94 10.97
C GLY A 184 -17.36 -13.35 10.39
N GLU A 185 -18.02 -13.55 9.26
CA GLU A 185 -18.15 -14.86 8.63
C GLU A 185 -16.80 -15.38 8.05
N GLU A 186 -15.94 -14.52 7.53
CA GLU A 186 -14.60 -14.90 7.04
C GLU A 186 -13.59 -15.18 8.16
N LEU A 187 -13.58 -14.40 9.25
CA LEU A 187 -12.74 -14.70 10.42
C LEU A 187 -13.11 -16.05 11.04
N PHE A 188 -14.40 -16.41 11.09
CA PHE A 188 -14.83 -17.71 11.62
C PHE A 188 -14.59 -18.88 10.66
N SER A 189 -14.49 -18.65 9.34
CA SER A 189 -14.11 -19.68 8.37
C SER A 189 -12.58 -19.94 8.35
N GLY A 190 -11.75 -18.89 8.50
CA GLY A 190 -10.29 -18.98 8.56
C GLY A 190 -9.74 -19.62 9.85
N VAL A 191 -10.45 -19.49 10.97
CA VAL A 191 -10.07 -20.12 12.25
C VAL A 191 -10.28 -21.64 12.25
N LYS A 192 -11.19 -22.18 11.42
CA LYS A 192 -11.37 -23.64 11.31
C LYS A 192 -10.24 -24.33 10.54
N THR A 193 -9.62 -23.65 9.59
CA THR A 193 -8.57 -24.24 8.73
C THR A 193 -7.17 -24.16 9.37
N THR A 194 -6.92 -23.16 10.21
CA THR A 194 -5.63 -22.99 10.91
C THR A 194 -5.45 -23.90 12.13
N ARG A 195 -6.55 -24.32 12.79
CA ARG A 195 -6.48 -25.25 13.94
C ARG A 195 -6.05 -26.67 13.55
N LEU A 196 -6.30 -27.09 12.30
CA LEU A 196 -5.91 -28.41 11.79
C LEU A 196 -4.45 -28.47 11.32
N PHE A 197 -3.87 -27.34 10.92
CA PHE A 197 -2.46 -27.28 10.50
C PHE A 197 -1.50 -27.19 11.69
N MET A 198 -1.86 -26.44 12.74
CA MET A 198 -1.05 -26.36 13.96
C MET A 198 -1.04 -27.66 14.78
N SER A 199 -2.12 -28.47 14.74
CA SER A 199 -2.12 -29.77 15.43
C SER A 199 -1.24 -30.82 14.74
N LYS A 200 -1.05 -30.72 13.41
CA LYS A 200 -0.17 -31.64 12.67
C LYS A 200 1.31 -31.23 12.78
N LEU A 201 1.62 -29.94 12.84
CA LEU A 201 3.02 -29.50 13.04
C LEU A 201 3.56 -29.84 14.43
N PHE A 202 2.71 -29.79 15.46
CA PHE A 202 3.10 -30.14 16.84
C PHE A 202 3.45 -31.63 16.98
N ILE A 203 2.73 -32.53 16.29
CA ILE A 203 3.01 -33.97 16.29
C ILE A 203 4.34 -34.28 15.59
N ILE A 204 4.71 -33.55 14.54
CA ILE A 204 5.98 -33.75 13.83
C ILE A 204 7.16 -33.27 14.69
N PHE A 205 7.04 -32.14 15.39
CA PHE A 205 8.11 -31.60 16.23
C PHE A 205 8.38 -32.45 17.49
N THR A 206 7.36 -33.04 18.11
CA THR A 206 7.57 -33.96 19.24
C THR A 206 8.19 -35.29 18.79
N SER A 207 7.96 -35.71 17.54
CA SER A 207 8.53 -36.96 17.01
C SER A 207 10.04 -36.85 16.71
N LEU A 208 10.51 -35.70 16.22
CA LEU A 208 11.93 -35.47 15.96
C LEU A 208 12.77 -35.29 17.23
N HIS A 209 12.20 -34.71 18.30
CA HIS A 209 12.90 -34.58 19.58
C HIS A 209 13.11 -35.93 20.29
N VAL A 210 12.17 -36.87 20.15
CA VAL A 210 12.33 -38.22 20.72
C VAL A 210 13.38 -39.02 19.95
N ILE A 211 13.47 -38.88 18.63
CA ILE A 211 14.48 -39.59 17.82
C ILE A 211 15.91 -39.10 18.15
N TYR A 212 16.10 -37.81 18.40
CA TYR A 212 17.43 -37.26 18.73
C TYR A 212 17.95 -37.69 20.11
N LEU A 213 17.05 -37.89 21.09
CA LEU A 213 17.41 -38.37 22.43
C LEU A 213 17.70 -39.88 22.48
N VAL A 214 17.12 -40.68 21.58
CA VAL A 214 17.41 -42.13 21.52
C VAL A 214 18.77 -42.41 20.88
N TYR A 215 19.23 -41.59 19.93
CA TYR A 215 20.53 -41.78 19.27
C TYR A 215 21.74 -41.29 20.09
N SER A 216 21.54 -40.50 21.13
CA SER A 216 22.60 -39.97 22.00
C SER A 216 22.88 -40.83 23.24
N ALA A 217 22.20 -41.98 23.38
CA ALA A 217 22.32 -42.89 24.52
C ALA A 217 22.82 -44.30 24.15
N ILE A 218 23.59 -44.45 23.06
CA ILE A 218 24.35 -45.68 22.77
C ILE A 218 25.81 -45.43 23.11
N PRO A 219 26.30 -45.88 24.29
CA PRO A 219 27.73 -45.90 24.56
C PRO A 219 28.40 -47.04 23.78
N ILE A 220 29.55 -46.75 23.20
CA ILE A 220 30.52 -47.72 22.66
C ILE A 220 31.08 -48.56 23.81
#